data_AF-A0A139SSZ9-F1
#
_entry.id   AF-A0A139SSZ9-F1
#
_cell.length_a   1.000
_cell.length_b   1.000
_cell.length_c   1.000
_cell.angle_alpha   90.00
_cell.angle_beta   90.00
_cell.angle_gamma   90.00
#
_symmetry.space_group_name_H-M   'P 1'
#
loop_
_entity.id
_entity.type
_entity.pdbx_description
1 polymer ?
#
loop_
_entity_poly.entity_id
_entity_poly.type
_entity_poly.pdbx_seq_one_letter_code
_entity_poly.pdbx_strand_id
1 'polypeptide(L)'
;MVEVLQGIRSPQALTDLESKFEQMIYLPTDKSTWQLIQKTSPGLLRAGLPTAMPDLIIAGCAIAADATVFTYDSDFDQIPDLKVIHSFA
;
A
#
# COMPACT_ATOMS: atom_id res chain seq x y z
N MET A 1 0.66 6.60 4.82
CA MET A 1 0.52 7.55 5.95
C MET A 1 -0.93 8.00 6.14
N VAL A 2 -1.59 8.55 5.10
CA VAL A 2 -2.94 9.14 5.19
C VAL A 2 -3.96 8.24 5.92
N GLU A 3 -4.07 6.96 5.56
CA GLU A 3 -5.06 6.05 6.18
C GLU A 3 -4.84 5.81 7.68
N VAL A 4 -3.60 5.89 8.15
CA VAL A 4 -3.28 5.73 9.58
C VAL A 4 -3.61 7.03 10.31
N LEU A 5 -3.15 8.17 9.79
CA LEU A 5 -3.31 9.47 10.45
C LEU A 5 -4.78 9.92 10.51
N GLN A 6 -5.59 9.63 9.48
CA GLN A 6 -7.01 9.99 9.46
C GLN A 6 -7.82 9.30 10.58
N GLY A 7 -7.35 8.15 11.09
CA GLY A 7 -8.02 7.40 12.15
C GLY A 7 -7.79 7.99 13.55
N ILE A 8 -6.83 8.90 13.70
CA ILE A 8 -6.41 9.42 15.00
C ILE A 8 -7.31 10.57 15.44
N ARG A 9 -7.83 10.48 16.66
CA ARG A 9 -8.71 11.50 17.24
C ARG A 9 -8.02 12.46 18.20
N SER A 10 -6.91 12.02 18.83
CA SER A 10 -6.13 12.85 19.74
C SER A 10 -5.12 13.68 18.96
N PRO A 11 -5.16 15.03 19.05
CA PRO A 11 -4.17 15.88 18.38
C PRO A 11 -2.73 15.57 18.79
N GLN A 12 -2.51 15.24 20.07
CA GLN A 12 -1.17 14.88 20.54
C GLN A 12 -0.68 13.59 19.89
N ALA A 13 -1.53 12.55 19.83
CA ALA A 13 -1.17 11.28 19.23
C ALA A 13 -0.93 11.42 17.71
N LEU A 14 -1.64 12.35 17.06
CA LEU A 14 -1.45 12.66 15.64
C LEU A 14 -0.03 13.20 15.41
N THR A 15 0.36 14.25 16.14
CA THR A 15 1.70 14.85 16.05
C THR A 15 2.80 13.84 16.36
N ASP A 16 2.61 13.05 17.42
CA ASP A 16 3.60 12.04 17.83
C ASP A 16 3.78 10.97 16.75
N LEU A 17 2.72 10.54 16.08
CA LEU A 17 2.81 9.52 15.03
C LEU A 17 3.32 10.09 13.70
N GLU A 18 2.91 11.31 13.34
CA GLU A 18 3.39 12.01 12.15
C GLU A 18 4.92 12.12 12.17
N SER A 19 5.50 12.57 13.30
CA SER A 19 6.96 12.67 13.45
C SER A 19 7.72 11.35 13.33
N LYS A 20 7.06 10.21 13.60
CA LYS A 20 7.63 8.87 13.39
C LYS A 20 7.62 8.49 11.91
N PHE A 21 6.53 8.80 11.21
CA PHE A 21 6.45 8.54 9.77
C PHE A 21 7.40 9.42 8.96
N GLU A 22 7.69 10.65 9.39
CA GLU A 22 8.68 11.53 8.75
C GLU A 22 10.09 10.95 8.71
N GLN A 23 10.41 9.99 9.58
CA GLN A 23 11.70 9.29 9.60
C GLN A 23 11.75 8.10 8.64
N MET A 24 10.61 7.70 8.05
CA MET A 24 10.53 6.59 7.12
C MET A 24 10.91 7.01 5.70
N ILE A 25 11.34 6.04 4.90
CA ILE A 25 11.56 6.24 3.48
C ILE A 25 10.19 6.46 2.81
N TYR A 26 10.03 7.61 2.17
CA TYR A 26 8.85 7.91 1.37
C TYR A 26 8.98 7.34 -0.03
N LEU A 27 8.07 6.43 -0.40
CA LEU A 27 7.95 5.95 -1.77
C LEU A 27 6.94 6.83 -2.53
N PRO A 28 7.36 7.53 -3.59
CA PRO A 28 6.47 8.42 -4.33
C PRO A 28 5.49 7.63 -5.20
N THR A 29 4.22 8.07 -5.20
CA THR A 29 3.23 7.59 -6.18
C THR A 29 3.38 8.38 -7.47
N ASP A 30 4.27 7.91 -8.33
CA ASP A 30 4.57 8.54 -9.61
C ASP A 30 3.70 8.01 -10.77
N LYS A 31 3.94 8.53 -11.97
CA LYS A 31 3.21 8.12 -13.17
C LYS A 31 3.29 6.61 -13.43
N SER A 32 4.45 6.00 -13.20
CA SER A 32 4.65 4.54 -13.38
C SER A 32 3.75 3.74 -12.44
N THR A 33 3.63 4.19 -11.19
CA THR A 33 2.74 3.58 -10.20
C THR A 33 1.29 3.56 -10.70
N TRP A 34 0.80 4.70 -11.18
CA TRP A 34 -0.56 4.80 -11.73
C TRP A 34 -0.77 3.97 -13.00
N GLN A 35 0.23 3.91 -13.88
CA GLN A 35 0.16 3.09 -15.10
C GLN A 35 0.10 1.59 -14.77
N LEU A 36 0.85 1.14 -13.77
CA LEU A 36 0.79 -0.24 -13.28
C LEU A 36 -0.59 -0.57 -12.70
N ILE A 37 -1.15 0.32 -11.88
CA ILE A 37 -2.50 0.15 -11.32
C ILE A 37 -3.55 0.09 -12.43
N GLN A 38 -3.50 1.00 -13.41
CA GLN A 38 -4.42 1.03 -14.54
C GLN A 38 -4.37 -0.27 -15.37
N LYS A 39 -3.19 -0.89 -15.49
CA LYS A 39 -3.01 -2.16 -16.20
C LYS A 39 -3.56 -3.35 -15.39
N THR A 40 -3.42 -3.31 -14.07
CA THR A 40 -3.67 -4.47 -13.19
C THR A 40 -5.11 -4.53 -12.67
N SER A 41 -5.68 -3.39 -12.27
CA SER A 41 -6.99 -3.33 -11.61
C SER A 41 -8.17 -3.89 -12.43
N PRO A 42 -8.23 -3.75 -13.78
CA PRO A 42 -9.32 -4.35 -14.54
C PRO A 42 -9.27 -5.88 -14.54
N GLY A 43 -8.08 -6.46 -14.45
CA GLY A 43 -7.88 -7.91 -14.37
C GLY A 43 -8.45 -8.47 -13.07
N LEU A 44 -8.09 -7.85 -11.95
CA LEU A 44 -8.58 -8.20 -10.62
C LEU A 44 -10.11 -8.08 -10.53
N LEU A 45 -10.67 -6.97 -11.02
CA LEU A 45 -12.11 -6.76 -11.05
C LEU A 45 -12.84 -7.84 -11.86
N ARG A 46 -12.33 -8.19 -13.06
CA ARG A 46 -12.93 -9.25 -13.90
C ARG A 46 -12.81 -10.64 -13.29
N ALA A 47 -11.80 -10.87 -12.45
CA ALA A 47 -11.64 -12.11 -11.71
C ALA A 47 -12.58 -12.20 -10.48
N GLY A 48 -13.40 -11.17 -10.22
CA GLY A 48 -14.27 -11.13 -9.05
C GLY A 48 -13.54 -10.74 -7.76
N LEU A 49 -12.36 -10.11 -7.89
CA LEU A 49 -11.47 -9.73 -6.81
C LEU A 49 -11.30 -8.20 -6.78
N PRO A 50 -12.33 -7.44 -6.37
CA PRO A 50 -12.24 -5.99 -6.33
C PRO A 50 -11.28 -5.56 -5.20
N THR A 51 -10.13 -5.01 -5.56
CA THR A 51 -9.14 -4.48 -4.62
C THR A 51 -9.36 -2.98 -4.38
N ALA A 52 -9.24 -2.53 -3.13
CA ALA A 52 -9.39 -1.11 -2.81
C ALA A 52 -8.26 -0.27 -3.44
N MET A 53 -8.57 0.98 -3.80
CA MET A 53 -7.58 1.87 -4.43
C MET A 53 -6.33 2.11 -3.55
N PRO A 54 -6.43 2.30 -2.22
CA PRO A 54 -5.25 2.42 -1.37
C PRO A 54 -4.31 1.21 -1.45
N ASP A 55 -4.86 -0.01 -1.44
CA ASP A 55 -4.09 -1.25 -1.55
C ASP A 55 -3.39 -1.36 -2.90
N LEU A 56 -4.07 -0.97 -3.98
CA LEU A 56 -3.47 -0.90 -5.31
C LEU A 56 -2.33 0.12 -5.37
N ILE A 57 -2.44 1.26 -4.69
CA ILE A 57 -1.37 2.26 -4.59
C ILE A 57 -0.18 1.71 -3.80
N ILE A 58 -0.43 1.08 -2.65
CA ILE A 58 0.60 0.45 -1.82
C ILE A 58 1.35 -0.62 -2.63
N ALA A 59 0.61 -1.52 -3.28
CA ALA A 59 1.19 -2.57 -4.11
C ALA A 59 1.99 -2.02 -5.29
N GLY A 60 1.45 -1.00 -5.97
CA GLY A 60 2.14 -0.34 -7.07
C GLY A 60 3.47 0.29 -6.65
N CYS A 61 3.49 1.00 -5.52
CA CYS A 61 4.72 1.56 -4.95
C CYS A 61 5.73 0.46 -4.57
N ALA A 62 5.26 -0.64 -3.97
CA ALA A 62 6.12 -1.74 -3.56
C ALA A 62 6.77 -2.44 -4.76
N ILE A 63 6.00 -2.74 -5.81
CA ILE A 63 6.51 -3.34 -7.05
C ILE A 63 7.54 -2.42 -7.71
N ALA A 64 7.26 -1.11 -7.80
CA ALA A 64 8.17 -0.15 -8.41
C ALA A 64 9.51 -0.04 -7.66
N ALA A 65 9.49 -0.21 -6.33
CA ALA A 65 10.67 -0.13 -5.46
C ALA A 65 11.36 -1.49 -5.22
N ASP A 66 10.89 -2.58 -5.83
CA ASP A 66 11.29 -3.96 -5.52
C ASP A 66 11.20 -4.31 -4.01
N ALA A 67 10.19 -3.73 -3.34
CA ALA A 67 9.95 -3.92 -1.92
C ALA A 67 8.99 -5.09 -1.65
N THR A 68 9.03 -5.61 -0.42
CA THR A 68 8.09 -6.62 0.07
C THR A 68 7.05 -5.95 0.96
N VAL A 69 5.76 -6.24 0.73
CA VAL A 69 4.67 -5.80 1.60
C VAL A 69 4.57 -6.76 2.79
N PHE A 70 4.71 -6.20 3.99
CA PHE A 70 4.42 -6.90 5.24
C PHE A 70 3.02 -6.51 5.71
N THR A 71 2.10 -7.46 5.73
CA THR A 71 0.68 -7.19 6.03
C THR A 71 -0.01 -8.42 6.60
N TYR A 72 -1.09 -8.21 7.35
CA TYR A 72 -2.04 -9.27 7.72
C TYR A 72 -3.21 -9.39 6.75
N ASP A 73 -3.28 -8.50 5.77
CA ASP A 73 -4.35 -8.44 4.79
C ASP A 73 -4.05 -9.36 3.60
N SER A 74 -4.88 -10.40 3.43
CA SER A 74 -4.76 -11.37 2.34
C SER A 74 -5.17 -10.83 0.97
N ASP A 75 -5.77 -9.63 0.88
CA ASP A 75 -6.14 -9.04 -0.40
C ASP A 75 -4.91 -8.75 -1.28
N PHE A 76 -3.74 -8.54 -0.65
CA PHE A 76 -2.48 -8.33 -1.35
C PHE A 76 -1.94 -9.59 -2.03
N ASP A 77 -2.31 -10.79 -1.58
CA ASP A 77 -1.85 -12.06 -2.17
C ASP A 77 -2.36 -12.27 -3.60
N GLN A 78 -3.43 -11.56 -3.95
CA GLN A 78 -4.10 -11.65 -5.23
C GLN A 78 -3.45 -10.74 -6.28
N ILE A 79 -2.55 -9.85 -5.87
CA ILE A 79 -1.91 -8.86 -6.74
C ILE A 79 -0.70 -9.49 -7.44
N PRO A 80 -0.70 -9.59 -8.79
CA PRO A 80 0.41 -10.16 -9.52
C PRO A 80 1.73 -9.41 -9.29
N ASP A 81 2.83 -10.14 -9.28
CA ASP A 81 4.21 -9.65 -9.15
C ASP A 81 4.55 -8.97 -7.80
N LEU A 82 3.60 -8.92 -6.86
CA LEU A 82 3.83 -8.39 -5.52
C LEU A 82 4.47 -9.44 -4.61
N LYS A 83 5.54 -9.04 -3.90
CA LYS A 83 6.12 -9.84 -2.82
C LYS A 83 5.38 -9.54 -1.52
N VAL A 84 4.80 -10.56 -0.88
CA VAL A 84 4.02 -10.43 0.35
C VAL A 84 4.56 -11.38 1.43
N ILE A 85 4.65 -10.89 2.66
CA ILE A 85 4.90 -11.70 3.86
C ILE A 85 3.91 -11.32 4.97
N HIS A 86 3.46 -12.31 5.75
CA HIS A 86 2.52 -12.11 6.86
C HIS A 86 3.15 -12.30 8.25
N SER A 87 4.43 -12.72 8.30
CA SER A 87 5.20 -12.86 9.53
C SER A 87 6.69 -12.67 9.23
N PHE A 88 7.46 -12.24 10.22
CA PHE A 88 8.92 -12.35 10.17
C PHE A 88 9.31 -13.79 10.56
N ALA A 89 10.22 -14.39 9.80
CA ALA A 89 10.81 -15.68 10.12
C ALA A 89 11.73 -15.60 11.35
#